data_AF-A0A817PPQ1-F1
#
_entry.id   AF-A0A817PPQ1-F1
#
_cell.length_a   1.000
_cell.length_b   1.000
_cell.length_c   1.000
_cell.angle_alpha   90.00
_cell.angle_beta   90.00
_cell.angle_gamma   90.00
#
_symmetry.space_group_name_H-M   'P 1'
#
loop_
_entity.id
_entity.type
_entity.pdbx_description
1 polymer ?
#
loop_
_entity_poly.entity_id
_entity_poly.type
_entity_poly.pdbx_seq_one_letter_code
_entity_poly.pdbx_strand_id
1 'polypeptide(L)'
;MFLCIVLCLLISFIDCSPILNETTSPPLLLLISFDGFRWDYPDIYNLSNFNSLLKRGVRVKHIDNSFATVTFPSHFTIVTGLYEETHGIVANTIYDPILKDVATVVTMNDTKWWSQNPYSQPIWISNQLANDSNQRRSGVIAWPGSDTPINGHLPAKYEAYKSNRRFDSVLNKIFNWFREPIDTRINFGAIYHEQPDITGHIYGPISSEMNKTLKECDDYVGLLLKLIDDDEYLKINLNVIITSDHGMHEVKKNHKIILEQYIDKSLFSAYGGHSFANIFVHNKSDIDRLYANLSAIPNYEVYKKSQIPNEYHYKSNVRIGDILMIGKVGYEIVMPGDRPNDLLGDHGYDNRAESMHPIFYGFGPAFRCNLLAEPFRSVDIYPLMSYILHLNQRKTNGSLDNAKHILIDFSSSNLSKVLVVICIMLVIVMAFIYTICACRHCRQLIYTEPKSVPEQYCLLSNDGSTNNLVVSESEDEQGID
;
A
#
# COMPACT_ATOMS: atom_id res chain seq x y z
N MET A 1 47.78 4.43 1.61
CA MET A 1 46.94 5.65 1.74
C MET A 1 45.95 5.80 0.60
N PHE A 2 46.37 5.82 -0.68
CA PHE A 2 45.47 5.91 -1.84
C PHE A 2 44.45 4.76 -1.92
N LEU A 3 44.86 3.52 -1.62
CA LEU A 3 43.98 2.35 -1.59
C LEU A 3 42.90 2.44 -0.50
N CYS A 4 43.22 3.01 0.66
CA CYS A 4 42.26 3.20 1.75
C CYS A 4 41.22 4.29 1.43
N ILE A 5 41.63 5.35 0.74
CA ILE A 5 40.72 6.43 0.32
C ILE A 5 39.73 5.91 -0.75
N VAL A 6 40.20 5.08 -1.68
CA VAL A 6 39.34 4.41 -2.67
C VAL A 6 38.37 3.43 -2.00
N LEU A 7 38.81 2.66 -0.99
CA LEU A 7 37.94 1.78 -0.22
C LEU A 7 36.87 2.55 0.57
N CYS A 8 37.23 3.65 1.23
CA CYS A 8 36.29 4.50 1.96
C CYS A 8 35.26 5.17 1.04
N LEU A 9 35.66 5.60 -0.15
CA LEU A 9 34.74 6.16 -1.15
C LEU A 9 33.80 5.08 -1.72
N LEU A 10 34.28 3.86 -1.94
CA LEU A 10 33.43 2.72 -2.38
C LEU A 10 32.41 2.29 -1.32
N ILE A 11 32.75 2.36 -0.03
CA ILE A 11 31.82 2.08 1.08
C ILE A 11 30.74 3.18 1.19
N SER A 12 31.06 4.41 0.76
CA SER A 12 30.12 5.55 0.75
C SER A 12 29.05 5.45 -0.36
N PHE A 13 29.25 4.56 -1.34
CA PHE A 13 28.31 4.27 -2.44
C PHE A 13 27.61 2.91 -2.29
N ILE A 14 27.67 2.28 -1.11
CA ILE A 14 26.80 1.15 -0.79
C ILE A 14 25.41 1.73 -0.61
N ASP A 15 24.71 1.87 -1.73
CA ASP A 15 23.28 2.12 -1.79
C ASP A 15 22.60 1.11 -0.85
N CYS A 16 21.65 1.58 -0.04
CA CYS A 16 20.80 0.75 0.81
C CYS A 16 19.78 0.00 -0.09
N SER A 17 20.28 -0.70 -1.10
CA SER A 17 19.50 -1.58 -1.94
C SER A 17 19.52 -2.95 -1.27
N PRO A 18 18.37 -3.49 -0.81
CA PRO A 18 18.35 -4.85 -0.33
C PRO A 18 18.88 -5.78 -1.42
N ILE A 19 19.78 -6.68 -1.02
CA ILE A 19 20.17 -7.81 -1.85
C ILE A 19 18.91 -8.66 -2.00
N LEU A 20 18.24 -8.56 -3.15
CA LEU A 20 17.32 -9.61 -3.59
C LEU A 20 18.17 -10.87 -3.75
N ASN A 21 18.22 -11.67 -2.69
CA ASN A 21 18.37 -13.10 -2.88
C ASN A 21 17.22 -13.51 -3.80
N GLU A 22 17.50 -14.30 -4.84
CA GLU A 22 16.47 -15.11 -5.48
C GLU A 22 15.91 -16.05 -4.42
N THR A 23 15.03 -15.54 -3.56
CA THR A 23 14.34 -16.34 -2.57
C THR A 23 13.32 -17.15 -3.35
N THR A 24 13.39 -18.47 -3.20
CA THR A 24 12.41 -19.43 -3.72
C THR A 24 11.00 -19.26 -3.13
N SER A 25 10.81 -18.30 -2.22
CA SER A 25 9.54 -18.00 -1.54
C SER A 25 8.79 -16.84 -2.21
N PRO A 26 7.45 -16.90 -2.29
CA PRO A 26 6.63 -15.79 -2.79
C PRO A 26 6.86 -14.47 -2.04
N PRO A 27 6.77 -13.30 -2.72
CA PRO A 27 6.86 -12.00 -2.07
C PRO A 27 5.79 -11.81 -1.00
N LEU A 28 6.15 -11.04 0.03
CA LEU A 28 5.24 -10.71 1.14
C LEU A 28 4.60 -9.34 0.90
N LEU A 29 3.28 -9.26 1.07
CA LEU A 29 2.53 -8.01 0.99
C LEU A 29 1.43 -7.97 2.06
N LEU A 30 1.37 -6.87 2.81
CA LEU A 30 0.30 -6.54 3.73
C LEU A 30 -0.45 -5.29 3.23
N LEU A 31 -1.75 -5.42 3.00
CA LEU A 31 -2.66 -4.33 2.68
C LEU A 31 -3.47 -3.93 3.93
N ILE A 32 -3.48 -2.66 4.27
CA ILE A 32 -4.23 -2.11 5.40
C ILE A 32 -5.13 -1.00 4.89
N SER A 33 -6.42 -1.08 5.20
CA SER A 33 -7.38 0.00 4.98
C SER A 33 -7.85 0.57 6.31
N PHE A 34 -7.72 1.89 6.46
CA PHE A 34 -8.40 2.68 7.49
C PHE A 34 -9.61 3.36 6.83
N ASP A 35 -10.83 2.97 7.15
CA ASP A 35 -12.06 3.47 6.51
C ASP A 35 -12.21 4.99 6.70
N GLY A 36 -12.55 5.72 5.63
CA GLY A 36 -12.82 7.16 5.69
C GLY A 36 -11.62 8.05 6.02
N PHE A 37 -10.39 7.54 5.82
CA PHE A 37 -9.15 8.26 6.11
C PHE A 37 -8.78 9.19 4.95
N ARG A 38 -9.23 10.45 5.07
CA ARG A 38 -9.02 11.53 4.11
C ARG A 38 -7.54 11.91 3.95
N TRP A 39 -7.16 12.24 2.73
CA TRP A 39 -5.76 12.47 2.31
C TRP A 39 -4.95 13.50 3.12
N ASP A 40 -5.62 14.51 3.68
CA ASP A 40 -5.04 15.64 4.40
C ASP A 40 -4.95 15.42 5.93
N TYR A 41 -5.63 14.40 6.46
CA TYR A 41 -5.63 14.08 7.89
C TYR A 41 -4.24 13.94 8.52
N PRO A 42 -3.22 13.32 7.88
CA PRO A 42 -1.88 13.23 8.46
C PRO A 42 -1.24 14.59 8.75
N ASP A 43 -1.53 15.58 7.90
CA ASP A 43 -0.94 16.91 8.00
C ASP A 43 -1.71 17.79 8.99
N ILE A 44 -3.05 17.82 8.86
CA ILE A 44 -3.87 18.72 9.70
C ILE A 44 -3.89 18.28 11.18
N TYR A 45 -3.75 16.98 11.44
CA TYR A 45 -3.68 16.42 12.79
C TYR A 45 -2.25 16.11 13.27
N ASN A 46 -1.23 16.41 12.45
CA ASN A 46 0.18 16.18 12.74
C ASN A 46 0.48 14.75 13.24
N LEU A 47 0.08 13.76 12.44
CA LEU A 47 0.17 12.34 12.77
C LEU A 47 1.62 11.86 12.58
N SER A 48 2.35 11.77 13.69
CA SER A 48 3.81 11.59 13.68
C SER A 48 4.29 10.28 13.04
N ASN A 49 3.60 9.17 13.27
CA ASN A 49 3.98 7.88 12.70
C ASN A 49 3.67 7.85 11.20
N PHE A 50 2.50 8.32 10.78
CA PHE A 50 2.19 8.50 9.35
C PHE A 50 3.21 9.41 8.64
N ASN A 51 3.55 10.55 9.24
CA ASN A 51 4.55 11.46 8.69
C ASN A 51 5.95 10.82 8.60
N SER A 52 6.27 9.90 9.51
CA SER A 52 7.53 9.14 9.47
C SER A 52 7.60 8.14 8.30
N LEU A 53 6.47 7.64 7.81
CA LEU A 53 6.42 6.66 6.72
C LEU A 53 7.02 7.20 5.41
N LEU A 54 6.89 8.50 5.16
CA LEU A 54 7.51 9.14 3.99
C LEU A 54 9.02 8.90 3.96
N LYS A 55 9.70 8.91 5.11
CA LYS A 55 11.15 8.65 5.18
C LYS A 55 11.50 7.19 4.86
N ARG A 56 10.57 6.26 5.08
CA ARG A 56 10.74 4.81 4.88
C ARG A 56 10.21 4.31 3.52
N GLY A 57 9.46 5.12 2.79
CA GLY A 57 8.75 4.68 1.60
C GLY A 57 8.22 5.83 0.75
N VAL A 58 7.03 5.61 0.21
CA VAL A 58 6.29 6.56 -0.62
C VAL A 58 5.02 6.99 0.10
N ARG A 59 4.73 8.29 0.06
CA ARG A 59 3.39 8.85 0.29
C ARG A 59 2.87 9.34 -1.05
N VAL A 60 1.66 9.00 -1.42
CA VAL A 60 0.98 9.61 -2.57
C VAL A 60 0.17 10.79 -2.05
N LYS A 61 0.14 11.91 -2.79
CA LYS A 61 -0.60 13.11 -2.37
C LYS A 61 -2.05 12.79 -1.99
N HIS A 62 -2.71 11.99 -2.83
CA HIS A 62 -3.99 11.34 -2.59
C HIS A 62 -4.22 10.27 -3.66
N ILE A 63 -5.22 9.41 -3.46
CA ILE A 63 -5.72 8.52 -4.52
C ILE A 63 -6.92 9.17 -5.21
N ASP A 64 -6.98 9.08 -6.52
CA ASP A 64 -8.17 9.44 -7.30
C ASP A 64 -9.17 8.29 -7.18
N ASN A 65 -10.23 8.52 -6.41
CA ASN A 65 -11.17 7.46 -6.08
C ASN A 65 -12.08 7.09 -7.28
N SER A 66 -12.66 5.90 -7.26
CA SER A 66 -13.75 5.54 -8.17
C SER A 66 -15.10 6.03 -7.61
N PHE A 67 -16.11 6.16 -8.47
CA PHE A 67 -17.47 6.48 -8.02
C PHE A 67 -18.31 5.20 -7.93
N ALA A 68 -18.95 4.88 -6.81
CA ALA A 68 -19.24 5.75 -5.68
C ALA A 68 -18.24 5.61 -4.52
N THR A 69 -17.87 6.74 -3.91
CA THR A 69 -16.91 6.81 -2.79
C THR A 69 -17.54 6.36 -1.47
N VAL A 70 -18.04 5.12 -1.45
CA VAL A 70 -18.64 4.42 -0.31
C VAL A 70 -17.95 3.08 -0.10
N THR A 71 -18.03 2.57 1.12
CA THR A 71 -17.19 1.49 1.64
C THR A 71 -17.12 0.24 0.78
N PHE A 72 -18.24 -0.45 0.53
CA PHE A 72 -18.23 -1.75 -0.14
C PHE A 72 -17.72 -1.66 -1.59
N PRO A 73 -18.24 -0.75 -2.43
CA PRO A 73 -17.74 -0.54 -3.79
C PRO A 73 -16.25 -0.19 -3.84
N SER A 74 -15.82 0.79 -3.04
CA SER A 74 -14.45 1.29 -3.06
C SER A 74 -13.45 0.24 -2.61
N HIS A 75 -13.73 -0.48 -1.51
CA HIS A 75 -12.89 -1.58 -1.04
C HIS A 75 -12.83 -2.74 -2.03
N PHE A 76 -13.92 -3.02 -2.77
CA PHE A 76 -13.92 -4.06 -3.78
C PHE A 76 -13.17 -3.64 -5.05
N THR A 77 -13.23 -2.36 -5.41
CA THR A 77 -12.41 -1.75 -6.46
C THR A 77 -10.93 -1.91 -6.17
N ILE A 78 -10.46 -1.57 -4.96
CA ILE A 78 -9.05 -1.69 -4.56
C ILE A 78 -8.50 -3.10 -4.80
N VAL A 79 -9.28 -4.12 -4.46
CA VAL A 79 -8.82 -5.52 -4.49
C VAL A 79 -9.14 -6.25 -5.78
N THR A 80 -9.87 -5.65 -6.72
CA THR A 80 -10.16 -6.25 -8.04
C THR A 80 -9.59 -5.43 -9.21
N GLY A 81 -9.30 -4.15 -9.01
CA GLY A 81 -8.92 -3.22 -10.06
C GLY A 81 -10.05 -2.90 -11.05
N LEU A 82 -11.29 -3.19 -10.68
CA LEU A 82 -12.47 -3.01 -11.51
C LEU A 82 -13.32 -1.86 -10.98
N TYR A 83 -13.97 -1.12 -11.88
CA TYR A 83 -15.00 -0.17 -11.49
C TYR A 83 -16.27 -0.87 -11.02
N GLU A 84 -17.11 -0.11 -10.34
CA GLU A 84 -18.38 -0.47 -9.73
C GLU A 84 -19.33 -1.11 -10.73
N GLU A 85 -19.44 -0.51 -11.92
CA GLU A 85 -20.27 -1.06 -12.99
C GLU A 85 -19.79 -2.44 -13.47
N THR A 86 -18.49 -2.71 -13.36
CA THR A 86 -17.89 -3.95 -13.83
C THR A 86 -17.97 -5.03 -12.76
N HIS A 87 -17.63 -4.71 -11.51
CA HIS A 87 -17.62 -5.71 -10.44
C HIS A 87 -18.99 -5.95 -9.79
N GLY A 88 -19.94 -5.03 -9.98
CA GLY A 88 -21.35 -5.20 -9.60
C GLY A 88 -21.71 -4.77 -8.17
N ILE A 89 -20.74 -4.52 -7.30
CA ILE A 89 -20.96 -3.88 -6.00
C ILE A 89 -21.06 -2.36 -6.21
N VAL A 90 -22.27 -1.81 -6.29
CA VAL A 90 -22.46 -0.40 -6.71
C VAL A 90 -22.81 0.55 -5.55
N ALA A 91 -23.15 0.02 -4.39
CA ALA A 91 -23.45 0.76 -3.17
C ALA A 91 -23.33 -0.15 -1.93
N ASN A 92 -23.45 0.42 -0.73
CA ASN A 92 -23.56 -0.37 0.52
C ASN A 92 -24.94 -1.04 0.67
N THR A 93 -25.97 -0.46 0.05
CA THR A 93 -27.30 -1.07 -0.10
C THR A 93 -27.64 -1.16 -1.58
N ILE A 94 -27.81 -2.39 -2.08
CA ILE A 94 -27.94 -2.68 -3.51
C ILE A 94 -29.28 -3.38 -3.76
N TYR A 95 -30.01 -2.93 -4.77
CA TYR A 95 -31.13 -3.67 -5.34
C TYR A 95 -30.71 -4.26 -6.69
N ASP A 96 -31.02 -5.54 -6.90
CA ASP A 96 -30.83 -6.20 -8.18
C ASP A 96 -32.20 -6.52 -8.82
N PRO A 97 -32.55 -5.87 -9.94
CA PRO A 97 -33.86 -6.05 -10.57
C PRO A 97 -34.04 -7.42 -11.22
N ILE A 98 -32.96 -8.16 -11.51
CA ILE A 98 -33.03 -9.52 -12.06
C ILE A 98 -33.31 -10.51 -10.93
N LEU A 99 -32.56 -10.39 -9.82
CA LEU A 99 -32.76 -11.23 -8.63
C LEU A 99 -34.04 -10.87 -7.87
N LYS A 100 -34.55 -9.64 -8.07
CA LYS A 100 -35.66 -9.04 -7.30
C LYS A 100 -35.39 -9.08 -5.80
N ASP A 101 -34.16 -8.79 -5.42
CA ASP A 101 -33.68 -8.89 -4.05
C ASP A 101 -32.84 -7.66 -3.69
N VAL A 102 -32.72 -7.40 -2.38
CA VAL A 102 -31.98 -6.27 -1.81
C VAL A 102 -30.89 -6.80 -0.88
N ALA A 103 -29.66 -6.34 -1.10
CA ALA A 103 -28.56 -6.50 -0.17
C ALA A 103 -28.40 -5.25 0.67
N THR A 104 -28.18 -5.40 1.96
CA THR A 104 -27.72 -4.34 2.87
C THR A 104 -26.35 -4.73 3.43
N VAL A 105 -25.73 -3.84 4.19
CA VAL A 105 -24.49 -4.13 4.93
C VAL A 105 -24.57 -5.38 5.82
N VAL A 106 -25.79 -5.80 6.23
CA VAL A 106 -26.01 -6.99 7.06
C VAL A 106 -26.19 -8.27 6.23
N THR A 107 -26.74 -8.16 5.01
CA THR A 107 -27.12 -9.31 4.17
C THR A 107 -26.19 -9.54 2.97
N MET A 108 -25.12 -8.76 2.85
CA MET A 108 -24.15 -8.85 1.75
C MET A 108 -23.20 -10.07 1.87
N ASN A 109 -23.49 -11.08 2.71
CA ASN A 109 -22.66 -12.28 2.87
C ASN A 109 -23.06 -13.45 1.94
N ASP A 110 -23.88 -13.18 0.93
CA ASP A 110 -24.31 -14.15 -0.09
C ASP A 110 -23.48 -14.00 -1.38
N THR A 111 -22.91 -15.11 -1.87
CA THR A 111 -22.09 -15.19 -3.09
C THR A 111 -22.74 -14.55 -4.31
N LYS A 112 -24.08 -14.54 -4.41
CA LYS A 112 -24.80 -13.93 -5.54
C LYS A 112 -24.53 -12.43 -5.72
N TRP A 113 -24.10 -11.75 -4.67
CA TRP A 113 -23.76 -10.32 -4.72
C TRP A 113 -22.40 -10.06 -5.36
N TRP A 114 -21.42 -10.93 -5.07
CA TRP A 114 -20.01 -10.73 -5.40
C TRP A 114 -19.54 -11.43 -6.68
N SER A 115 -20.25 -12.48 -7.12
CA SER A 115 -19.81 -13.37 -8.20
C SER A 115 -20.60 -13.21 -9.50
N GLN A 116 -21.20 -12.04 -9.75
CA GLN A 116 -21.95 -11.81 -11.01
C GLN A 116 -21.04 -11.68 -12.23
N ASN A 117 -19.79 -11.26 -12.04
CA ASN A 117 -18.81 -11.12 -13.09
C ASN A 117 -17.62 -12.06 -12.81
N PRO A 118 -17.31 -13.03 -13.68
CA PRO A 118 -16.19 -13.95 -13.49
C PRO A 118 -14.82 -13.26 -13.51
N TYR A 119 -14.74 -12.03 -14.02
CA TYR A 119 -13.52 -11.21 -13.94
C TYR A 119 -13.32 -10.57 -12.56
N SER A 120 -14.36 -10.47 -11.73
CA SER A 120 -14.28 -9.98 -10.35
C SER A 120 -13.53 -10.97 -9.46
N GLN A 121 -12.20 -10.91 -9.52
CA GLN A 121 -11.33 -11.77 -8.75
C GLN A 121 -10.43 -10.94 -7.83
N PRO A 122 -10.75 -10.91 -6.53
CA PRO A 122 -9.93 -10.24 -5.55
C PRO A 122 -8.46 -10.70 -5.54
N ILE A 123 -7.57 -9.82 -5.09
CA ILE A 123 -6.14 -10.08 -5.04
C ILE A 123 -5.79 -11.31 -4.18
N TRP A 124 -6.54 -11.57 -3.12
CA TRP A 124 -6.34 -12.75 -2.27
C TRP A 124 -6.58 -14.07 -3.02
N ILE A 125 -7.57 -14.10 -3.91
CA ILE A 125 -7.85 -15.26 -4.78
C ILE A 125 -6.75 -15.35 -5.85
N SER A 126 -6.38 -14.22 -6.43
CA SER A 126 -5.35 -14.15 -7.47
C SER A 126 -3.99 -14.63 -6.99
N ASN A 127 -3.62 -14.30 -5.75
CA ASN A 127 -2.42 -14.82 -5.10
C ASN A 127 -2.50 -16.34 -4.89
N GLN A 128 -3.62 -16.88 -4.43
CA GLN A 128 -3.78 -18.32 -4.19
C GLN A 128 -3.83 -19.16 -5.48
N LEU A 129 -4.29 -18.59 -6.58
CA LEU A 129 -4.42 -19.29 -7.87
C LEU A 129 -3.19 -19.12 -8.78
N ALA A 130 -2.12 -18.45 -8.33
CA ALA A 130 -0.90 -18.32 -9.12
C ALA A 130 -0.21 -19.68 -9.35
N ASN A 131 0.68 -19.75 -10.34
CA ASN A 131 1.28 -21.01 -10.82
C ASN A 131 2.03 -21.82 -9.75
N ASP A 132 2.53 -21.15 -8.71
CA ASP A 132 3.21 -21.67 -7.52
C ASP A 132 2.26 -21.77 -6.29
N SER A 133 0.97 -22.01 -6.54
CA SER A 133 -0.13 -22.00 -5.55
C SER A 133 0.14 -22.76 -4.26
N ASN A 134 0.88 -23.88 -4.30
CA ASN A 134 1.22 -24.66 -3.10
C ASN A 134 2.00 -23.88 -2.04
N GLN A 135 2.64 -22.76 -2.42
CA GLN A 135 3.44 -21.90 -1.56
C GLN A 135 2.74 -20.57 -1.22
N ARG A 136 1.54 -20.32 -1.77
CA ARG A 136 0.84 -19.04 -1.62
C ARG A 136 -0.44 -19.18 -0.82
N ARG A 137 -0.56 -18.35 0.19
CA ARG A 137 -1.75 -18.29 1.06
C ARG A 137 -2.08 -16.83 1.34
N SER A 138 -3.37 -16.55 1.32
CA SER A 138 -3.90 -15.23 1.64
C SER A 138 -4.62 -15.28 2.98
N GLY A 139 -4.31 -14.31 3.85
CA GLY A 139 -4.98 -14.05 5.11
C GLY A 139 -5.74 -12.74 5.05
N VAL A 140 -7.05 -12.75 5.29
CA VAL A 140 -7.87 -11.53 5.17
C VAL A 140 -8.74 -11.33 6.39
N ILE A 141 -8.62 -10.17 7.04
CA ILE A 141 -9.38 -9.85 8.25
C ILE A 141 -10.34 -8.70 7.93
N ALA A 142 -11.64 -9.04 7.91
CA ALA A 142 -12.78 -8.13 7.82
C ALA A 142 -12.89 -7.29 6.53
N TRP A 143 -12.12 -7.58 5.49
CA TRP A 143 -12.26 -6.86 4.22
C TRP A 143 -13.62 -7.16 3.57
N PRO A 144 -14.34 -6.18 3.00
CA PRO A 144 -15.60 -6.42 2.29
C PRO A 144 -15.49 -7.55 1.23
N GLY A 145 -16.35 -8.56 1.37
CA GLY A 145 -16.39 -9.74 0.49
C GLY A 145 -15.40 -10.87 0.83
N SER A 146 -14.54 -10.70 1.85
CA SER A 146 -13.54 -11.71 2.19
C SER A 146 -14.07 -12.93 2.96
N ASP A 147 -15.24 -12.80 3.59
CA ASP A 147 -15.93 -13.84 4.35
C ASP A 147 -17.02 -14.55 3.54
N THR A 148 -17.08 -14.28 2.24
CA THR A 148 -18.04 -14.88 1.29
C THR A 148 -17.27 -15.56 0.15
N PRO A 149 -17.66 -16.77 -0.29
CA PRO A 149 -17.03 -17.38 -1.46
C PRO A 149 -17.26 -16.52 -2.69
N ILE A 150 -16.19 -16.06 -3.34
CA ILE A 150 -16.24 -15.29 -4.59
C ILE A 150 -15.72 -16.18 -5.70
N ASN A 151 -16.55 -16.44 -6.72
CA ASN A 151 -16.27 -17.41 -7.77
C ASN A 151 -15.85 -18.80 -7.23
N GLY A 152 -16.44 -19.20 -6.09
CA GLY A 152 -16.15 -20.48 -5.44
C GLY A 152 -14.90 -20.51 -4.54
N HIS A 153 -14.22 -19.37 -4.33
CA HIS A 153 -12.99 -19.32 -3.54
C HIS A 153 -13.11 -18.40 -2.32
N LEU A 154 -12.53 -18.84 -1.21
CA LEU A 154 -12.30 -18.06 0.00
C LEU A 154 -10.79 -17.83 0.20
N PRO A 155 -10.39 -16.81 0.98
CA PRO A 155 -9.03 -16.74 1.49
C PRO A 155 -8.69 -17.98 2.32
N ALA A 156 -7.43 -18.42 2.31
CA ALA A 156 -6.94 -19.56 3.06
C ALA A 156 -7.12 -19.35 4.58
N LYS A 157 -7.02 -18.10 5.03
CA LYS A 157 -7.37 -17.68 6.39
C LYS A 157 -8.24 -16.44 6.30
N TYR A 158 -9.37 -16.42 6.99
CA TYR A 158 -10.20 -15.23 7.04
C TYR A 158 -10.90 -15.05 8.38
N GLU A 159 -11.21 -13.81 8.72
CA GLU A 159 -12.10 -13.47 9.82
C GLU A 159 -13.16 -12.48 9.33
N ALA A 160 -14.43 -12.84 9.52
CA ALA A 160 -15.55 -11.95 9.23
C ALA A 160 -15.49 -10.67 10.07
N TYR A 161 -16.08 -9.60 9.55
CA TYR A 161 -16.17 -8.34 10.26
C TYR A 161 -16.93 -8.49 11.59
N LYS A 162 -16.38 -7.85 12.62
CA LYS A 162 -17.03 -7.62 13.91
C LYS A 162 -16.73 -6.18 14.30
N SER A 163 -17.73 -5.48 14.83
CA SER A 163 -17.56 -4.12 15.33
C SER A 163 -16.70 -4.10 16.60
N ASN A 164 -16.08 -2.95 16.91
CA ASN A 164 -15.30 -2.72 18.12
C ASN A 164 -14.09 -3.67 18.29
N ARG A 165 -13.51 -4.15 17.17
CA ARG A 165 -12.27 -4.92 17.21
C ARG A 165 -11.11 -4.00 17.57
N ARG A 166 -10.30 -4.40 18.55
CA ARG A 166 -9.05 -3.70 18.82
C ARG A 166 -8.05 -3.98 17.70
N PHE A 167 -7.54 -2.93 17.06
CA PHE A 167 -6.67 -3.08 15.91
C PHE A 167 -5.29 -3.64 16.28
N ASP A 168 -4.81 -3.41 17.50
CA ASP A 168 -3.59 -4.04 18.04
C ASP A 168 -3.66 -5.58 17.99
N SER A 169 -4.80 -6.15 18.36
CA SER A 169 -5.06 -7.60 18.33
C SER A 169 -5.13 -8.12 16.90
N VAL A 170 -5.70 -7.34 15.99
CA VAL A 170 -5.77 -7.66 14.56
C VAL A 170 -4.38 -7.66 13.91
N LEU A 171 -3.56 -6.64 14.19
CA LEU A 171 -2.17 -6.57 13.74
C LEU A 171 -1.36 -7.76 14.25
N ASN A 172 -1.38 -8.02 15.56
CA ASN A 172 -0.65 -9.16 16.12
C ASN A 172 -1.07 -10.49 15.47
N LYS A 173 -2.36 -10.68 15.22
CA LYS A 173 -2.86 -11.89 14.56
C LYS A 173 -2.34 -12.05 13.13
N ILE A 174 -2.39 -11.01 12.30
CA ILE A 174 -1.91 -11.13 10.91
C ILE A 174 -0.40 -11.36 10.86
N PHE A 175 0.36 -10.72 11.75
CA PHE A 175 1.80 -10.95 11.85
C PHE A 175 2.12 -12.38 12.29
N ASN A 176 1.33 -12.95 13.20
CA ASN A 176 1.46 -14.38 13.53
C ASN A 176 1.20 -15.26 12.31
N TRP A 177 0.22 -14.94 11.45
CA TRP A 177 0.00 -15.69 10.21
C TRP A 177 1.18 -15.58 9.22
N PHE A 178 1.91 -14.46 9.18
CA PHE A 178 3.14 -14.33 8.39
C PHE A 178 4.32 -15.15 8.95
N ARG A 179 4.36 -15.32 10.28
CA ARG A 179 5.44 -16.03 11.01
C ARG A 179 5.25 -17.54 11.12
N GLU A 180 4.10 -18.04 10.68
CA GLU A 180 3.84 -19.47 10.69
C GLU A 180 4.87 -20.28 9.87
N PRO A 181 4.90 -21.61 10.05
CA PRO A 181 5.68 -22.50 9.19
C PRO A 181 5.41 -22.29 7.69
N ILE A 182 6.41 -22.58 6.84
CA ILE A 182 6.38 -22.36 5.38
C ILE A 182 5.13 -22.93 4.69
N ASP A 183 4.61 -24.04 5.20
CA ASP A 183 3.46 -24.78 4.70
C ASP A 183 2.10 -24.24 5.19
N THR A 184 2.07 -23.29 6.13
CA THR A 184 0.82 -22.69 6.61
C THR A 184 0.81 -21.16 6.60
N ARG A 185 1.98 -20.52 6.53
CA ARG A 185 2.13 -19.07 6.51
C ARG A 185 1.48 -18.41 5.31
N ILE A 186 0.99 -17.20 5.52
CA ILE A 186 0.52 -16.33 4.45
C ILE A 186 1.68 -15.59 3.81
N ASN A 187 1.52 -15.28 2.52
CA ASN A 187 2.39 -14.32 1.82
C ASN A 187 1.62 -13.05 1.44
N PHE A 188 0.29 -13.10 1.44
CA PHE A 188 -0.55 -11.91 1.29
C PHE A 188 -1.46 -11.76 2.51
N GLY A 189 -1.46 -10.56 3.11
CA GLY A 189 -2.34 -10.17 4.20
C GLY A 189 -3.20 -8.97 3.81
N ALA A 190 -4.47 -8.94 4.22
CA ALA A 190 -5.32 -7.75 4.09
C ALA A 190 -6.12 -7.49 5.37
N ILE A 191 -6.18 -6.23 5.83
CA ILE A 191 -6.92 -5.80 7.02
C ILE A 191 -7.81 -4.61 6.68
N TYR A 192 -9.04 -4.67 7.17
CA TYR A 192 -9.94 -3.53 7.27
C TYR A 192 -10.10 -3.04 8.72
N HIS A 193 -10.05 -1.72 8.92
CA HIS A 193 -10.37 -1.03 10.17
C HIS A 193 -11.42 0.07 9.96
N GLU A 194 -12.44 0.09 10.81
CA GLU A 194 -13.63 0.95 10.72
C GLU A 194 -13.43 2.42 11.12
N GLN A 195 -12.23 2.79 11.57
CA GLN A 195 -11.89 4.17 11.93
C GLN A 195 -10.89 4.74 10.93
N PRO A 196 -10.94 6.06 10.67
CA PRO A 196 -11.72 7.09 11.38
C PRO A 196 -13.19 7.28 10.95
N ASP A 197 -13.70 6.55 9.95
CA ASP A 197 -15.03 6.76 9.35
C ASP A 197 -16.17 6.91 10.36
N ILE A 198 -16.33 5.96 11.30
CA ILE A 198 -17.39 6.02 12.31
C ILE A 198 -17.36 7.34 13.10
N THR A 199 -16.16 7.76 13.52
CA THR A 199 -16.01 9.03 14.25
C THR A 199 -16.33 10.22 13.36
N GLY A 200 -15.88 10.19 12.10
CA GLY A 200 -16.15 11.21 11.09
C GLY A 200 -17.64 11.39 10.82
N HIS A 201 -18.41 10.30 10.75
CA HIS A 201 -19.86 10.35 10.61
C HIS A 201 -20.54 11.03 11.80
N ILE A 202 -20.18 10.65 13.02
CA ILE A 202 -20.86 11.11 14.24
C ILE A 202 -20.52 12.59 14.54
N TYR A 203 -19.24 12.96 14.41
CA TYR A 203 -18.72 14.24 14.89
C TYR A 203 -18.27 15.20 13.78
N GLY A 204 -18.31 14.77 12.53
CA GLY A 204 -17.78 15.51 11.38
C GLY A 204 -16.26 15.33 11.22
N PRO A 205 -15.71 15.66 10.03
CA PRO A 205 -14.31 15.39 9.69
C PRO A 205 -13.29 16.23 10.48
N ILE A 206 -13.72 17.36 11.05
CA ILE A 206 -12.90 18.28 11.84
C ILE A 206 -13.53 18.46 13.22
N SER A 207 -13.06 17.71 14.21
CA SER A 207 -13.62 17.72 15.57
C SER A 207 -12.59 17.29 16.64
N SER A 208 -12.91 17.54 17.91
CA SER A 208 -12.09 17.08 19.05
C SER A 208 -12.01 15.56 19.13
N GLU A 209 -13.07 14.88 18.74
CA GLU A 209 -13.20 13.43 18.73
C GLU A 209 -12.33 12.84 17.63
N MET A 210 -12.30 13.48 16.45
CA MET A 210 -11.38 13.11 15.38
C MET A 210 -9.91 13.23 15.77
N ASN A 211 -9.52 14.23 16.59
CA ASN A 211 -8.14 14.31 17.11
C ASN A 211 -7.75 13.01 17.85
N LYS A 212 -8.65 12.50 18.71
CA LYS A 212 -8.40 11.31 19.50
C LYS A 212 -8.35 10.06 18.62
N THR A 213 -9.34 9.90 17.74
CA THR A 213 -9.44 8.73 16.85
C THR A 213 -8.26 8.67 15.89
N LEU A 214 -7.88 9.78 15.26
CA LEU A 214 -6.74 9.80 14.34
C LEU A 214 -5.40 9.61 15.06
N LYS A 215 -5.26 10.11 16.28
CA LYS A 215 -4.11 9.77 17.11
C LYS A 215 -4.04 8.26 17.39
N GLU A 216 -5.17 7.62 17.66
CA GLU A 216 -5.21 6.16 17.84
C GLU A 216 -4.81 5.42 16.56
N CYS A 217 -5.29 5.84 15.39
CA CYS A 217 -4.83 5.33 14.10
C CYS A 217 -3.32 5.53 13.89
N ASP A 218 -2.76 6.68 14.27
CA ASP A 218 -1.32 6.96 14.22
C ASP A 218 -0.53 6.03 15.15
N ASP A 219 -1.02 5.82 16.38
CA ASP A 219 -0.40 4.90 17.34
C ASP A 219 -0.40 3.44 16.82
N TYR A 220 -1.43 3.05 16.06
CA TYR A 220 -1.47 1.76 15.37
C TYR A 220 -0.42 1.63 14.25
N VAL A 221 -0.14 2.71 13.52
CA VAL A 221 0.98 2.74 12.57
C VAL A 221 2.31 2.61 13.32
N GLY A 222 2.47 3.26 14.47
CA GLY A 222 3.64 3.08 15.33
C GLY A 222 3.84 1.62 15.76
N LEU A 223 2.76 0.94 16.18
CA LEU A 223 2.79 -0.49 16.52
C LEU A 223 3.14 -1.36 15.31
N LEU A 224 2.56 -1.09 14.14
CA LEU A 224 2.87 -1.78 12.89
C LEU A 224 4.37 -1.71 12.59
N LEU A 225 4.96 -0.52 12.64
CA LEU A 225 6.39 -0.33 12.39
C LEU A 225 7.24 -1.10 13.39
N LYS A 226 6.88 -1.08 14.68
CA LYS A 226 7.56 -1.86 15.70
C LYS A 226 7.50 -3.37 15.41
N LEU A 227 6.33 -3.90 15.07
CA LEU A 227 6.16 -5.34 14.77
C LEU A 227 7.00 -5.80 13.57
N ILE A 228 7.23 -4.90 12.60
CA ILE A 228 8.10 -5.15 11.45
C ILE A 228 9.57 -5.07 11.86
N ASP A 229 9.96 -4.01 12.58
CA ASP A 229 11.36 -3.75 12.91
C ASP A 229 11.93 -4.76 13.92
N ASP A 230 11.08 -5.33 14.78
CA ASP A 230 11.42 -6.38 15.75
C ASP A 230 11.57 -7.78 15.10
N ASP A 231 11.26 -7.94 13.81
CA ASP A 231 11.32 -9.21 13.08
C ASP A 231 12.24 -9.10 11.85
N GLU A 232 13.46 -9.65 11.92
CA GLU A 232 14.46 -9.51 10.84
C GLU A 232 13.97 -10.01 9.48
N TYR A 233 13.16 -11.07 9.46
CA TYR A 233 12.63 -11.61 8.21
C TYR A 233 11.58 -10.69 7.60
N LEU A 234 10.62 -10.21 8.40
CA LEU A 234 9.59 -9.29 7.90
C LEU A 234 10.16 -7.92 7.56
N LYS A 235 11.11 -7.41 8.35
CA LYS A 235 11.81 -6.14 8.11
C LYS A 235 12.42 -6.05 6.71
N ILE A 236 13.00 -7.15 6.23
CA ILE A 236 13.68 -7.21 4.93
C ILE A 236 12.70 -7.50 3.80
N ASN A 237 11.69 -8.34 4.04
CA ASN A 237 10.89 -8.95 2.97
C ASN A 237 9.46 -8.42 2.83
N LEU A 238 8.88 -7.80 3.87
CA LEU A 238 7.48 -7.37 3.87
C LEU A 238 7.29 -6.05 3.15
N ASN A 239 6.47 -6.06 2.11
CA ASN A 239 5.88 -4.87 1.53
C ASN A 239 4.59 -4.52 2.28
N VAL A 240 4.33 -3.24 2.50
CA VAL A 240 3.12 -2.76 3.14
C VAL A 240 2.50 -1.66 2.32
N ILE A 241 1.19 -1.76 2.11
CA ILE A 241 0.34 -0.68 1.58
C ILE A 241 -0.63 -0.29 2.68
N ILE A 242 -0.65 1.00 3.02
CA ILE A 242 -1.68 1.61 3.87
C ILE A 242 -2.50 2.54 2.98
N THR A 243 -3.80 2.31 2.89
CA THR A 243 -4.72 3.10 2.06
C THR A 243 -6.00 3.38 2.85
N SER A 244 -6.89 4.10 2.21
CA SER A 244 -8.30 4.16 2.58
C SER A 244 -9.15 3.96 1.33
N ASP A 245 -10.44 3.84 1.54
CA ASP A 245 -11.46 3.64 0.53
C ASP A 245 -12.11 4.95 0.09
N HIS A 246 -12.28 5.92 0.99
CA HIS A 246 -12.76 7.26 0.67
C HIS A 246 -12.32 8.31 1.71
N GLY A 247 -12.68 9.57 1.47
CA GLY A 247 -12.57 10.64 2.45
C GLY A 247 -13.86 10.86 3.24
N MET A 248 -14.05 12.07 3.74
CA MET A 248 -15.19 12.47 4.59
C MET A 248 -15.44 13.99 4.46
N HIS A 249 -16.70 14.40 4.40
CA HIS A 249 -17.11 15.80 4.34
C HIS A 249 -18.12 16.15 5.42
N GLU A 250 -18.15 17.41 5.86
CA GLU A 250 -19.11 17.90 6.86
C GLU A 250 -20.53 18.02 6.29
N VAL A 251 -21.54 17.52 7.01
CA VAL A 251 -22.95 17.65 6.63
C VAL A 251 -23.69 18.54 7.62
N LYS A 252 -24.47 19.49 7.09
CA LYS A 252 -25.33 20.36 7.89
C LYS A 252 -26.76 19.81 7.92
N LYS A 253 -27.44 19.98 9.06
CA LYS A 253 -28.80 19.47 9.27
C LYS A 253 -29.83 19.95 8.23
N ASN A 254 -29.66 21.16 7.69
CA ASN A 254 -30.54 21.75 6.69
C ASN A 254 -30.14 21.40 5.23
N HIS A 255 -29.10 20.60 5.01
CA HIS A 255 -28.65 20.16 3.70
C HIS A 255 -29.17 18.75 3.38
N LYS A 256 -30.45 18.49 3.65
CA LYS A 256 -31.07 17.18 3.44
C LYS A 256 -32.42 17.35 2.73
N ILE A 257 -32.69 16.51 1.75
CA ILE A 257 -34.02 16.38 1.15
C ILE A 257 -34.64 15.04 1.51
N ILE A 258 -35.96 14.97 1.60
CA ILE A 258 -36.71 13.71 1.71
C ILE A 258 -37.30 13.41 0.34
N LEU A 259 -36.84 12.33 -0.30
CA LEU A 259 -37.13 12.06 -1.71
C LEU A 259 -38.65 11.97 -1.99
N GLU A 260 -39.41 11.38 -1.06
CA GLU A 260 -40.88 11.24 -1.15
C GLU A 260 -41.65 12.58 -1.08
N GLN A 261 -40.99 13.70 -0.76
CA GLN A 261 -41.61 15.03 -0.79
C GLN A 261 -41.58 15.66 -2.18
N TYR A 262 -40.76 15.15 -3.09
CA TYR A 262 -40.55 15.71 -4.44
C TYR A 262 -41.10 14.81 -5.55
N ILE A 263 -41.19 13.51 -5.30
CA ILE A 263 -41.70 12.52 -6.24
C ILE A 263 -42.62 11.49 -5.55
N ASP A 264 -43.60 10.96 -6.28
CA ASP A 264 -44.57 9.99 -5.77
C ASP A 264 -43.89 8.64 -5.50
N LYS A 265 -43.85 8.24 -4.22
CA LYS A 265 -43.20 7.00 -3.77
C LYS A 265 -43.79 5.71 -4.34
N SER A 266 -44.99 5.75 -4.91
CA SER A 266 -45.60 4.59 -5.57
C SER A 266 -45.01 4.31 -6.96
N LEU A 267 -44.22 5.22 -7.52
CA LEU A 267 -43.68 5.12 -8.87
C LEU A 267 -42.24 4.59 -8.93
N PHE A 268 -41.56 4.47 -7.79
CA PHE A 268 -40.15 4.13 -7.77
C PHE A 268 -39.73 3.40 -6.50
N SER A 269 -38.53 2.81 -6.56
CA SER A 269 -37.75 2.39 -5.41
C SER A 269 -36.37 3.03 -5.49
N ALA A 270 -35.75 3.38 -4.37
CA ALA A 270 -34.44 4.02 -4.36
C ALA A 270 -33.49 3.36 -3.37
N TYR A 271 -32.23 3.21 -3.78
CA TYR A 271 -31.17 2.55 -3.02
C TYR A 271 -29.84 3.26 -3.30
N GLY A 272 -28.88 3.18 -2.38
CA GLY A 272 -27.61 3.89 -2.50
C GLY A 272 -26.98 4.18 -1.15
N GLY A 273 -26.42 5.38 -1.02
CA GLY A 273 -25.98 5.97 0.25
C GLY A 273 -26.81 7.22 0.58
N HIS A 274 -26.39 8.00 1.59
CA HIS A 274 -27.07 9.27 1.89
C HIS A 274 -26.67 10.39 0.92
N SER A 275 -25.51 10.29 0.27
CA SER A 275 -25.00 11.28 -0.69
C SER A 275 -25.46 11.07 -2.14
N PHE A 276 -25.92 9.87 -2.50
CA PHE A 276 -26.42 9.55 -3.84
C PHE A 276 -27.51 8.47 -3.82
N ALA A 277 -28.40 8.52 -4.81
CA ALA A 277 -29.52 7.60 -4.98
C ALA A 277 -29.57 7.01 -6.39
N ASN A 278 -29.61 5.68 -6.46
CA ASN A 278 -30.07 4.93 -7.63
C ASN A 278 -31.58 4.78 -7.54
N ILE A 279 -32.31 5.42 -8.46
CA ILE A 279 -33.77 5.40 -8.52
C ILE A 279 -34.21 4.43 -9.62
N PHE A 280 -34.95 3.41 -9.22
CA PHE A 280 -35.53 2.39 -10.09
C PHE A 280 -37.00 2.70 -10.32
N VAL A 281 -37.35 3.07 -11.54
CA VAL A 281 -38.71 3.48 -11.88
C VAL A 281 -39.54 2.25 -12.23
N HIS A 282 -40.71 2.09 -11.59
CA HIS A 282 -41.57 0.92 -11.76
C HIS A 282 -42.16 0.85 -13.17
N ASN A 283 -42.56 1.99 -13.73
CA ASN A 283 -43.02 2.12 -15.11
C ASN A 283 -42.15 3.10 -15.90
N LYS A 284 -41.53 2.61 -16.99
CA LYS A 284 -40.58 3.39 -17.80
C LYS A 284 -41.17 4.66 -18.41
N SER A 285 -42.50 4.76 -18.56
CA SER A 285 -43.15 6.00 -19.01
C SER A 285 -43.02 7.16 -18.02
N ASP A 286 -42.75 6.88 -16.74
CA ASP A 286 -42.65 7.91 -15.69
C ASP A 286 -41.23 8.51 -15.58
N ILE A 287 -40.23 7.94 -16.26
CA ILE A 287 -38.82 8.38 -16.15
C ILE A 287 -38.67 9.87 -16.44
N ASP A 288 -39.26 10.37 -17.53
CA ASP A 288 -39.08 11.77 -17.94
C ASP A 288 -39.69 12.75 -16.94
N ARG A 289 -40.86 12.42 -16.40
CA ARG A 289 -41.53 13.22 -15.38
C ARG A 289 -40.75 13.23 -14.06
N LEU A 290 -40.31 12.05 -13.60
CA LEU A 290 -39.53 11.94 -12.36
C LEU A 290 -38.19 12.67 -12.51
N TYR A 291 -37.51 12.49 -13.64
CA TYR A 291 -36.28 13.21 -13.96
C TYR A 291 -36.48 14.73 -13.92
N ALA A 292 -37.54 15.26 -14.53
CA ALA A 292 -37.82 16.70 -14.53
C ALA A 292 -38.06 17.25 -13.12
N ASN A 293 -38.84 16.54 -12.30
CA ASN A 293 -39.09 16.93 -10.91
C ASN A 293 -37.81 16.96 -10.07
N LEU A 294 -36.98 15.92 -10.19
CA LEU A 294 -35.73 15.82 -9.44
C LEU A 294 -34.70 16.85 -9.90
N SER A 295 -34.60 17.08 -11.22
CA SER A 295 -33.65 18.05 -11.79
C SER A 295 -33.97 19.51 -11.42
N ALA A 296 -35.19 19.79 -10.96
CA ALA A 296 -35.58 21.11 -10.46
C ALA A 296 -35.09 21.38 -9.04
N ILE A 297 -34.59 20.36 -8.32
CA ILE A 297 -34.14 20.49 -6.94
C ILE A 297 -32.72 21.10 -6.93
N PRO A 298 -32.50 22.26 -6.29
CA PRO A 298 -31.18 22.86 -6.23
C PRO A 298 -30.22 22.01 -5.41
N ASN A 299 -28.93 22.06 -5.77
CA ASN A 299 -27.82 21.35 -5.10
C ASN A 299 -27.77 19.83 -5.30
N TYR A 300 -28.49 19.32 -6.30
CA TYR A 300 -28.36 17.92 -6.71
C TYR A 300 -28.11 17.84 -8.21
N GLU A 301 -27.25 16.92 -8.60
CA GLU A 301 -27.04 16.54 -9.99
C GLU A 301 -27.88 15.31 -10.29
N VAL A 302 -28.64 15.36 -11.39
CA VAL A 302 -29.57 14.30 -11.76
C VAL A 302 -29.29 13.87 -13.18
N TYR A 303 -29.08 12.57 -13.34
CA TYR A 303 -28.76 11.95 -14.62
C TYR A 303 -29.75 10.83 -14.90
N LYS A 304 -30.34 10.79 -16.09
CA LYS A 304 -30.86 9.50 -16.57
C LYS A 304 -29.67 8.57 -16.77
N LYS A 305 -29.87 7.26 -16.63
CA LYS A 305 -28.79 6.27 -16.78
C LYS A 305 -27.96 6.45 -18.05
N SER A 306 -28.60 6.72 -19.18
CA SER A 306 -27.93 6.97 -20.47
C SER A 306 -27.07 8.24 -20.49
N GLN A 307 -27.27 9.17 -19.56
CA GLN A 307 -26.63 10.47 -19.47
C GLN A 307 -25.60 10.57 -18.36
N ILE A 308 -25.42 9.52 -17.54
CA ILE A 308 -24.38 9.50 -16.51
C ILE A 308 -23.02 9.72 -17.20
N PRO A 309 -22.19 10.68 -16.73
CA PRO A 309 -20.89 10.97 -17.30
C PRO A 309 -19.99 9.72 -17.34
N ASN A 310 -19.26 9.55 -18.44
CA ASN A 310 -18.42 8.36 -18.64
C ASN A 310 -17.26 8.30 -17.64
N GLU A 311 -16.79 9.44 -17.13
CA GLU A 311 -15.73 9.50 -16.13
C GLU A 311 -16.09 8.82 -14.81
N TYR A 312 -17.37 8.67 -14.48
CA TYR A 312 -17.78 7.95 -13.28
C TYR A 312 -17.65 6.44 -13.43
N HIS A 313 -17.59 5.90 -14.66
CA HIS A 313 -17.65 4.45 -14.90
C HIS A 313 -18.80 3.77 -14.11
N TYR A 314 -19.94 4.46 -14.04
CA TYR A 314 -21.08 4.09 -13.20
C TYR A 314 -22.36 4.10 -14.03
N LYS A 315 -22.44 3.24 -15.05
CA LYS A 315 -23.59 3.21 -15.97
C LYS A 315 -23.96 1.82 -16.46
N SER A 316 -22.96 0.98 -16.68
CA SER A 316 -23.08 -0.30 -17.40
C SER A 316 -23.40 -1.49 -16.51
N ASN A 317 -24.33 -1.34 -15.55
CA ASN A 317 -24.74 -2.42 -14.66
C ASN A 317 -26.24 -2.37 -14.35
N VAL A 318 -26.91 -3.51 -14.21
CA VAL A 318 -28.36 -3.57 -13.92
C VAL A 318 -28.72 -3.07 -12.52
N ARG A 319 -27.76 -3.07 -11.59
CA ARG A 319 -27.89 -2.54 -10.22
C ARG A 319 -27.79 -1.01 -10.14
N ILE A 320 -27.53 -0.36 -11.26
CA ILE A 320 -27.55 1.11 -11.38
C ILE A 320 -28.93 1.52 -11.87
N GLY A 321 -29.55 2.47 -11.16
CA GLY A 321 -30.94 2.89 -11.37
C GLY A 321 -31.20 3.52 -12.74
N ASP A 322 -32.47 3.71 -13.08
CA ASP A 322 -32.89 4.43 -14.28
C ASP A 322 -32.52 5.92 -14.21
N ILE A 323 -32.51 6.47 -13.00
CA ILE A 323 -32.06 7.81 -12.67
C ILE A 323 -31.02 7.70 -11.55
N LEU A 324 -29.90 8.39 -11.71
CA LEU A 324 -28.91 8.64 -10.65
C LEU A 324 -29.09 10.07 -10.16
N MET A 325 -29.23 10.25 -8.86
CA MET A 325 -29.23 11.55 -8.20
C MET A 325 -28.05 11.63 -7.24
N ILE A 326 -27.25 12.68 -7.34
CA ILE A 326 -26.06 12.90 -6.51
C ILE A 326 -26.21 14.25 -5.82
N GLY A 327 -26.05 14.29 -4.50
CA GLY A 327 -25.94 15.56 -3.78
C GLY A 327 -24.64 16.27 -4.14
N LYS A 328 -24.69 17.59 -4.29
CA LYS A 328 -23.46 18.39 -4.16
C LYS A 328 -22.84 18.07 -2.80
N VAL A 329 -21.51 18.16 -2.71
CA VAL A 329 -20.77 17.84 -1.49
C VAL A 329 -21.41 18.50 -0.26
N GLY A 330 -21.73 17.69 0.76
CA GLY A 330 -22.41 18.10 1.98
C GLY A 330 -23.95 18.10 1.93
N TYR A 331 -24.57 17.65 0.83
CA TYR A 331 -26.02 17.50 0.69
C TYR A 331 -26.46 16.03 0.67
N GLU A 332 -27.39 15.66 1.55
CA GLU A 332 -27.90 14.30 1.67
C GLU A 332 -29.31 14.12 1.07
N ILE A 333 -29.64 12.86 0.77
CA ILE A 333 -30.89 12.36 0.26
C ILE A 333 -31.41 11.32 1.26
N VAL A 334 -32.56 11.60 1.86
CA VAL A 334 -33.28 10.64 2.70
C VAL A 334 -34.13 9.76 1.80
N MET A 335 -33.83 8.45 1.79
CA MET A 335 -34.49 7.45 0.96
C MET A 335 -35.94 7.19 1.42
N PRO A 336 -36.79 6.64 0.54
CA PRO A 336 -38.15 6.21 0.89
C PRO A 336 -38.18 5.27 2.10
N GLY A 337 -38.99 5.61 3.10
CA GLY A 337 -39.13 4.84 4.35
C GLY A 337 -38.08 5.12 5.43
N ASP A 338 -37.00 5.83 5.12
CA ASP A 338 -35.96 6.17 6.08
C ASP A 338 -36.29 7.44 6.88
N ARG A 339 -35.63 7.59 8.03
CA ARG A 339 -35.67 8.83 8.83
C ARG A 339 -34.41 9.65 8.56
N PRO A 340 -34.51 11.00 8.57
CA PRO A 340 -33.31 11.84 8.57
C PRO A 340 -32.40 11.46 9.74
N ASN A 341 -31.13 11.25 9.46
CA ASN A 341 -30.11 11.03 10.49
C ASN A 341 -29.57 12.40 11.00
N ASP A 342 -28.93 12.39 12.16
CA ASP A 342 -28.24 13.57 12.73
C ASP A 342 -26.72 13.52 12.53
N LEU A 343 -26.23 12.74 11.55
CA LEU A 343 -24.80 12.65 11.25
C LEU A 343 -24.25 14.01 10.79
N LEU A 344 -23.01 14.27 11.19
CA LEU A 344 -22.29 15.52 10.95
C LEU A 344 -21.19 15.35 9.89
N GLY A 345 -20.90 14.11 9.51
CA GLY A 345 -20.06 13.80 8.36
C GLY A 345 -20.70 12.75 7.47
N ASP A 346 -20.42 12.83 6.17
CA ASP A 346 -20.84 11.83 5.21
C ASP A 346 -19.87 11.77 4.00
N HIS A 347 -20.04 10.73 3.19
CA HIS A 347 -19.24 10.44 2.01
C HIS A 347 -20.10 9.79 0.92
N GLY A 348 -19.53 9.59 -0.27
CA GLY A 348 -20.23 9.02 -1.45
C GLY A 348 -20.64 10.05 -2.50
N TYR A 349 -20.16 11.29 -2.35
CA TYR A 349 -20.33 12.37 -3.32
C TYR A 349 -19.50 12.12 -4.61
N ASP A 350 -19.49 13.11 -5.49
CA ASP A 350 -18.57 13.14 -6.64
C ASP A 350 -17.13 12.82 -6.22
N ASN A 351 -16.56 11.79 -6.85
CA ASN A 351 -15.24 11.25 -6.54
C ASN A 351 -14.09 12.23 -6.84
N ARG A 352 -14.34 13.32 -7.57
CA ARG A 352 -13.37 14.39 -7.88
C ARG A 352 -13.25 15.42 -6.76
N ALA A 353 -14.16 15.40 -5.79
CA ALA A 353 -14.10 16.32 -4.67
C ALA A 353 -12.91 15.97 -3.76
N GLU A 354 -12.06 16.95 -3.46
CA GLU A 354 -10.87 16.74 -2.61
C GLU A 354 -11.21 16.07 -1.27
N SER A 355 -12.38 16.38 -0.69
CA SER A 355 -12.79 15.78 0.57
C SER A 355 -13.10 14.29 0.48
N MET A 356 -13.23 13.72 -0.72
CA MET A 356 -13.50 12.30 -0.97
C MET A 356 -12.24 11.49 -1.28
N HIS A 357 -11.08 12.14 -1.44
CA HIS A 357 -9.84 11.43 -1.78
C HIS A 357 -9.21 10.75 -0.54
N PRO A 358 -8.87 9.46 -0.61
CA PRO A 358 -8.20 8.74 0.46
C PRO A 358 -6.68 8.89 0.44
N ILE A 359 -6.04 8.56 1.57
CA ILE A 359 -4.58 8.41 1.68
C ILE A 359 -4.04 7.21 0.90
N PHE A 360 -2.74 7.25 0.56
CA PHE A 360 -1.96 6.05 0.21
C PHE A 360 -0.50 6.18 0.66
N TYR A 361 0.00 5.11 1.28
CA TYR A 361 1.39 4.93 1.65
C TYR A 361 1.86 3.54 1.23
N GLY A 362 3.09 3.46 0.70
CA GLY A 362 3.73 2.20 0.34
C GLY A 362 5.17 2.15 0.85
N PHE A 363 5.56 1.09 1.55
CA PHE A 363 6.94 0.90 2.02
C PHE A 363 7.33 -0.58 2.06
N GLY A 364 8.63 -0.85 2.05
CA GLY A 364 9.19 -2.20 1.91
C GLY A 364 10.02 -2.34 0.63
N PRO A 365 10.55 -3.54 0.34
CA PRO A 365 11.58 -3.75 -0.69
C PRO A 365 11.15 -3.41 -2.12
N ALA A 366 9.86 -3.35 -2.44
CA ALA A 366 9.36 -3.00 -3.77
C ALA A 366 9.21 -1.48 -4.01
N PHE A 367 9.14 -0.69 -2.94
CA PHE A 367 8.82 0.74 -3.00
C PHE A 367 10.07 1.61 -2.96
N ARG A 368 10.02 2.75 -3.65
CA ARG A 368 11.01 3.82 -3.45
C ARG A 368 10.88 4.38 -2.03
N CYS A 369 11.93 5.03 -1.56
CA CYS A 369 11.94 5.71 -0.27
C CYS A 369 12.04 7.23 -0.44
N ASN A 370 11.56 7.97 0.56
CA ASN A 370 11.61 9.44 0.60
C ASN A 370 10.95 10.10 -0.61
N LEU A 371 9.79 9.58 -1.03
CA LEU A 371 9.07 10.06 -2.21
C LEU A 371 7.66 10.52 -1.86
N LEU A 372 7.36 11.79 -2.13
CA LEU A 372 5.99 12.28 -2.25
C LEU A 372 5.58 12.15 -3.72
N ALA A 373 4.72 11.19 -4.03
CA ALA A 373 4.32 10.84 -5.39
C ALA A 373 3.05 11.56 -5.84
N GLU A 374 2.92 11.75 -7.17
CA GLU A 374 1.69 12.25 -7.79
C GLU A 374 0.54 11.22 -7.68
N PRO A 375 -0.72 11.69 -7.62
CA PRO A 375 -1.91 10.85 -7.57
C PRO A 375 -2.00 9.82 -8.68
N PHE A 376 -2.70 8.72 -8.38
CA PHE A 376 -3.15 7.73 -9.34
C PHE A 376 -4.49 7.15 -8.88
N ARG A 377 -5.14 6.34 -9.71
CA ARG A 377 -6.53 5.92 -9.50
C ARG A 377 -6.63 4.71 -8.59
N SER A 378 -7.74 4.59 -7.83
CA SER A 378 -8.00 3.43 -6.96
C SER A 378 -7.92 2.08 -7.70
N VAL A 379 -8.41 2.01 -8.95
CA VAL A 379 -8.32 0.82 -9.81
C VAL A 379 -6.87 0.38 -10.12
N ASP A 380 -5.90 1.30 -10.03
CA ASP A 380 -4.49 1.03 -10.32
C ASP A 380 -3.77 0.34 -9.13
N ILE A 381 -4.40 0.26 -7.95
CA ILE A 381 -3.84 -0.43 -6.77
C ILE A 381 -3.76 -1.94 -6.99
N TYR A 382 -4.75 -2.55 -7.64
CA TYR A 382 -4.72 -3.98 -7.95
C TYR A 382 -3.54 -4.42 -8.84
N PRO A 383 -3.28 -3.80 -10.01
CA PRO A 383 -2.13 -4.16 -10.83
C PRO A 383 -0.80 -3.85 -10.14
N LEU A 384 -0.73 -2.84 -9.27
CA LEU A 384 0.40 -2.58 -8.38
C LEU A 384 0.64 -3.77 -7.42
N MET A 385 -0.39 -4.21 -6.69
CA MET A 385 -0.28 -5.38 -5.81
C MET A 385 0.08 -6.65 -6.57
N SER A 386 -0.49 -6.82 -7.76
CA SER A 386 -0.19 -7.96 -8.64
C SER A 386 1.29 -7.96 -9.07
N TYR A 387 1.85 -6.78 -9.38
CA TYR A 387 3.27 -6.64 -9.67
C TYR A 387 4.14 -7.01 -8.47
N ILE A 388 3.85 -6.45 -7.29
CA ILE A 388 4.62 -6.73 -6.05
C ILE A 388 4.61 -8.22 -5.69
N LEU A 389 3.47 -8.89 -5.89
CA LEU A 389 3.29 -10.32 -5.62
C LEU A 389 3.79 -11.25 -6.74
N HIS A 390 4.34 -10.70 -7.83
CA HIS A 390 4.75 -11.44 -9.03
C HIS A 390 3.62 -12.28 -9.64
N LEU A 391 2.40 -11.72 -9.69
CA LEU A 391 1.24 -12.37 -10.28
C LEU A 391 1.13 -12.06 -11.77
N ASN A 392 0.53 -12.99 -12.52
CA ASN A 392 0.13 -12.72 -13.89
C ASN A 392 -0.90 -11.60 -13.94
N GLN A 393 -0.67 -10.62 -14.81
CA GLN A 393 -1.61 -9.51 -14.99
C GLN A 393 -2.96 -10.04 -15.49
N ARG A 394 -4.02 -9.67 -14.78
CA ARG A 394 -5.40 -9.95 -15.18
C ARG A 394 -5.97 -8.75 -15.92
N LYS A 395 -7.04 -8.99 -16.68
CA LYS A 395 -7.79 -7.92 -17.31
C LYS A 395 -8.58 -7.15 -16.23
N THR A 396 -8.14 -5.93 -15.95
CA THR A 396 -8.79 -4.99 -15.03
C THR A 396 -8.96 -3.63 -15.70
N ASN A 397 -9.57 -2.66 -15.00
CA ASN A 397 -9.66 -1.27 -15.47
C ASN A 397 -8.41 -0.44 -15.10
N GLY A 398 -7.62 -0.93 -14.15
CA GLY A 398 -6.37 -0.31 -13.73
C GLY A 398 -5.19 -0.59 -14.66
N SER A 399 -4.14 0.22 -14.51
CA SER A 399 -2.85 0.04 -15.17
C SER A 399 -1.70 0.24 -14.20
N LEU A 400 -0.74 -0.68 -14.20
CA LEU A 400 0.50 -0.53 -13.43
C LEU A 400 1.27 0.72 -13.84
N ASP A 401 1.22 1.12 -15.11
CA ASP A 401 2.01 2.26 -15.62
C ASP A 401 1.71 3.56 -14.87
N ASN A 402 0.46 3.73 -14.41
CA ASN A 402 0.04 4.90 -13.63
C ASN A 402 0.62 4.94 -12.22
N ALA A 403 1.02 3.79 -11.67
CA ALA A 403 1.59 3.65 -10.32
C ALA A 403 3.08 3.29 -10.33
N LYS A 404 3.68 3.02 -11.51
CA LYS A 404 5.03 2.48 -11.63
C LYS A 404 6.11 3.41 -11.06
N HIS A 405 5.87 4.72 -11.05
CA HIS A 405 6.80 5.75 -10.54
C HIS A 405 7.11 5.62 -9.05
N ILE A 406 6.29 4.89 -8.29
CA ILE A 406 6.48 4.66 -6.85
C ILE A 406 7.33 3.41 -6.55
N LEU A 407 7.58 2.57 -7.55
CA LEU A 407 8.35 1.33 -7.42
C LEU A 407 9.83 1.57 -7.71
N ILE A 408 10.71 0.74 -7.13
CA ILE A 408 12.12 0.76 -7.49
C ILE A 408 12.32 0.19 -8.91
N ASP A 409 13.15 0.86 -9.72
CA ASP A 409 13.46 0.40 -11.08
C ASP A 409 14.59 -0.64 -11.05
N PHE A 410 14.23 -1.92 -11.13
CA PHE A 410 15.19 -3.03 -11.15
C PHE A 410 16.12 -3.05 -12.38
N SER A 411 15.82 -2.30 -13.46
CA SER A 411 16.72 -2.24 -14.62
C SER A 411 18.01 -1.46 -14.30
N SER A 412 17.92 -0.45 -13.43
CA SER A 412 19.05 0.39 -13.02
C SER A 412 19.99 -0.31 -12.03
N SER A 413 19.45 -1.20 -11.19
CA SER A 413 20.22 -1.90 -10.15
C SER A 413 21.14 -3.00 -10.71
N ASN A 414 20.80 -3.59 -11.86
CA ASN A 414 21.68 -4.53 -12.54
C ASN A 414 22.84 -3.82 -13.26
N LEU A 415 22.60 -2.65 -13.86
CA LEU A 415 23.66 -1.88 -14.49
C LEU A 415 24.67 -1.36 -13.47
N SER A 416 24.21 -0.90 -12.30
CA SER A 416 25.09 -0.47 -11.21
C SER A 416 25.87 -1.64 -10.60
N LYS A 417 25.26 -2.81 -10.40
CA LYS A 417 25.96 -4.03 -9.97
C LYS A 417 27.04 -4.47 -10.97
N VAL A 418 26.72 -4.46 -12.27
CA VAL A 418 27.69 -4.76 -13.33
C VAL A 418 28.82 -3.74 -13.34
N LEU A 419 28.53 -2.44 -13.17
CA LEU A 419 29.56 -1.40 -13.06
C LEU A 419 30.48 -1.61 -11.85
N VAL A 420 29.92 -1.95 -10.68
CA VAL A 420 30.69 -2.21 -9.46
C VAL A 420 31.61 -3.43 -9.64
N VAL A 421 31.11 -4.51 -10.24
CA VAL A 421 31.92 -5.70 -10.54
C VAL A 421 33.03 -5.36 -11.54
N ILE A 422 32.73 -4.59 -12.60
CA ILE A 422 33.74 -4.12 -13.57
C ILE A 422 34.81 -3.27 -12.86
N CYS A 423 34.42 -2.35 -11.98
CA CYS A 423 35.34 -1.53 -11.21
C CYS A 423 36.25 -2.37 -10.30
N ILE A 424 35.71 -3.36 -9.59
CA ILE A 424 36.49 -4.29 -8.75
C ILE A 424 37.50 -5.06 -9.61
N MET A 425 37.06 -5.59 -10.75
CA MET A 425 37.93 -6.33 -11.68
C MET A 425 39.06 -5.44 -12.23
N LEU A 426 38.76 -4.19 -12.59
CA LEU A 426 39.77 -3.23 -13.05
C LEU A 426 40.82 -2.92 -11.98
N VAL A 427 40.41 -2.77 -10.71
CA VAL A 427 41.33 -2.56 -9.58
C VAL A 427 42.25 -3.77 -9.39
N ILE A 428 41.73 -4.99 -9.47
CA ILE A 428 42.52 -6.23 -9.37
C ILE A 428 43.54 -6.32 -10.51
N VAL A 429 43.11 -6.04 -11.76
CA VAL A 429 44.00 -6.05 -12.93
C VAL A 429 45.09 -4.99 -12.80
N MET A 430 44.77 -3.78 -12.37
CA MET A 430 45.75 -2.73 -12.14
C MET A 430 46.77 -3.11 -11.07
N ALA A 431 46.33 -3.72 -9.96
CA ALA A 431 47.23 -4.23 -8.91
C ALA A 431 48.17 -5.34 -9.44
N PHE A 432 47.66 -6.23 -10.28
CA PHE A 432 48.45 -7.29 -10.91
C PHE A 432 49.50 -6.72 -11.88
N ILE A 433 49.12 -5.78 -12.75
CA ILE A 433 50.05 -5.10 -13.67
C ILE A 433 51.13 -4.36 -12.89
N TYR A 434 50.76 -3.61 -11.85
CA TYR A 434 51.71 -2.92 -10.98
C TYR A 434 52.71 -3.90 -10.36
N THR A 435 52.23 -5.04 -9.87
CA THR A 435 53.08 -6.08 -9.28
C THR A 435 54.07 -6.64 -10.31
N ILE A 436 53.64 -6.91 -11.55
CA ILE A 436 54.53 -7.36 -12.62
C ILE A 436 55.58 -6.29 -12.94
N CYS A 437 55.17 -5.02 -13.07
CA CYS A 437 56.08 -3.91 -13.34
C CYS A 437 57.11 -3.74 -12.21
N ALA A 438 56.69 -3.80 -10.95
CA ALA A 438 57.56 -3.74 -9.79
C ALA A 438 58.56 -4.92 -9.78
N CYS A 439 58.09 -6.15 -10.03
CA CYS A 439 58.95 -7.33 -10.14
C CYS A 439 59.97 -7.20 -11.30
N ARG A 440 59.56 -6.68 -12.46
CA ARG A 440 60.47 -6.44 -13.59
C ARG A 440 61.51 -5.36 -13.28
N HIS A 441 61.10 -4.28 -12.60
CA HIS A 441 62.00 -3.21 -12.17
C HIS A 441 63.02 -3.71 -11.14
N CYS A 442 62.58 -4.44 -10.11
CA CYS A 442 63.48 -5.09 -9.16
C CYS A 442 64.45 -6.06 -9.86
N ARG A 443 63.98 -6.82 -10.86
CA ARG A 443 64.85 -7.70 -11.65
C ARG A 443 65.89 -6.90 -12.45
N GLN A 444 65.53 -5.76 -13.04
CA GLN A 444 66.48 -4.90 -13.75
C GLN A 444 67.54 -4.30 -12.82
N LEU A 445 67.16 -3.93 -11.59
CA LEU A 445 68.09 -3.42 -10.58
C LEU A 445 69.12 -4.49 -10.18
N ILE A 446 68.71 -5.75 -10.06
CA ILE A 446 69.61 -6.88 -9.76
C ILE A 446 70.62 -7.14 -10.90
N TYR A 447 70.27 -6.84 -12.14
CA TYR A 447 71.15 -7.04 -13.31
C TYR A 447 72.01 -5.82 -13.67
N THR A 448 71.84 -4.68 -12.99
CA THR A 448 72.57 -3.43 -13.28
C THR A 448 73.59 -3.06 -12.21
N GLU A 449 73.76 -3.84 -11.14
CA GLU A 449 74.89 -3.68 -10.23
C GLU A 449 76.20 -4.17 -10.89
N PRO A 450 77.23 -3.30 -11.02
CA PRO A 450 78.56 -3.75 -11.41
C PRO A 450 79.21 -4.47 -10.23
N LYS A 451 79.70 -5.69 -10.47
CA LYS A 451 80.60 -6.40 -9.54
C LYS A 451 81.91 -5.60 -9.43
N SER A 452 82.02 -4.71 -8.44
CA SER A 452 83.29 -4.12 -8.04
C SER A 452 83.78 -4.80 -6.76
N VAL A 453 84.80 -5.64 -6.91
CA VAL A 453 85.71 -6.07 -5.84
C VAL A 453 86.56 -4.87 -5.41
N PRO A 454 86.89 -4.74 -4.12
CA PRO A 454 88.27 -4.34 -3.81
C PRO A 454 88.92 -5.22 -2.72
N GLU A 455 90.08 -5.77 -3.07
CA GLU A 455 91.17 -6.12 -2.17
C GLU A 455 91.87 -4.84 -1.67
N GLN A 456 92.17 -4.74 -0.37
CA GLN A 456 93.52 -4.55 0.22
C GLN A 456 93.51 -3.90 1.62
N TYR A 457 93.92 -4.71 2.61
CA TYR A 457 94.98 -4.51 3.62
C TYR A 457 95.31 -3.14 4.22
N CYS A 458 95.21 -3.03 5.56
CA CYS A 458 96.32 -2.89 6.56
C CYS A 458 95.75 -2.40 7.92
N LEU A 459 95.71 -3.24 8.97
CA LEU A 459 96.70 -3.49 10.04
C LEU A 459 96.60 -2.58 11.29
N LEU A 460 96.18 -3.23 12.38
CA LEU A 460 96.65 -3.21 13.78
C LEU A 460 96.65 -1.90 14.61
N SER A 461 95.93 -1.96 15.75
CA SER A 461 96.57 -1.91 17.08
C SER A 461 95.63 -2.42 18.19
N ASN A 462 96.18 -3.29 19.04
CA ASN A 462 95.62 -3.88 20.27
C ASN A 462 95.36 -2.86 21.38
N ASP A 463 94.30 -3.10 22.16
CA ASP A 463 94.25 -3.30 23.63
C ASP A 463 92.75 -3.39 24.00
N GLY A 464 92.23 -4.22 24.88
CA GLY A 464 92.76 -4.94 26.03
C GLY A 464 91.65 -4.94 27.10
N SER A 465 91.54 -6.04 27.86
CA SER A 465 90.77 -6.21 29.12
C SER A 465 89.23 -6.37 29.12
N THR A 466 88.82 -7.65 29.05
CA THR A 466 88.15 -8.45 30.12
C THR A 466 86.93 -7.95 30.93
N ASN A 467 85.92 -8.86 30.94
CA ASN A 467 85.16 -9.39 32.08
C ASN A 467 83.90 -8.66 32.59
N ASN A 468 82.72 -9.26 32.35
CA ASN A 468 81.94 -10.08 33.31
C ASN A 468 80.42 -10.02 33.08
N LEU A 469 79.85 -11.23 33.04
CA LEU A 469 78.43 -11.59 33.21
C LEU A 469 77.82 -11.01 34.50
N VAL A 470 76.51 -10.73 34.50
CA VAL A 470 75.50 -11.24 35.46
C VAL A 470 74.08 -11.05 34.89
N VAL A 471 73.21 -11.99 35.28
CA VAL A 471 71.84 -12.34 34.89
C VAL A 471 70.79 -11.61 35.77
N SER A 472 69.51 -11.76 35.37
CA SER A 472 68.24 -11.52 36.09
C SER A 472 67.74 -10.07 36.10
N GLU A 473 66.45 -9.75 36.06
CA GLU A 473 65.25 -10.52 36.41
C GLU A 473 64.02 -9.86 35.77
N SER A 474 62.98 -10.64 35.55
CA SER A 474 61.67 -10.26 35.03
C SER A 474 60.69 -10.12 36.19
N GLU A 475 59.99 -8.99 36.29
CA GLU A 475 58.70 -8.86 36.98
C GLU A 475 58.09 -7.50 36.57
N ASP A 476 56.84 -7.52 36.11
CA ASP A 476 55.88 -6.47 36.43
C ASP A 476 54.47 -7.00 36.11
N GLU A 477 53.77 -7.36 37.20
CA GLU A 477 52.33 -7.39 37.31
C GLU A 477 51.76 -5.97 37.11
N GLN A 478 50.57 -5.85 36.52
CA GLN A 478 49.52 -5.01 37.11
C GLN A 478 48.16 -5.32 36.47
N GLY A 479 47.25 -5.80 37.32
CA GLY A 479 45.83 -5.88 37.06
C GLY A 479 45.11 -4.59 37.44
N ILE A 480 44.10 -4.26 36.63
CA ILE A 480 42.70 -3.96 36.96
C ILE A 480 42.43 -3.01 38.15
N ASP A 481 41.80 -1.89 37.82
CA ASP A 481 40.53 -1.47 38.44
C ASP A 481 39.50 -1.22 37.32
#